data_AF-A0A942GAU1-F1
#
_entry.id   AF-A0A942GAU1-F1
#
_cell.length_a   1.000
_cell.length_b   1.000
_cell.length_c   1.000
_cell.angle_alpha   90.00
_cell.angle_beta   90.00
_cell.angle_gamma   90.00
#
_symmetry.space_group_name_H-M   'P 1'
#
loop_
_entity.id
_entity.type
_entity.pdbx_description
1 polymer ?
#
loop_
_entity_poly.entity_id
_entity_poly.type
_entity_poly.pdbx_seq_one_letter_code
_entity_poly.pdbx_strand_id
1 'polypeptide(L)'
;LIQTPAGEPFTGRYGCCFTSFADPEVIEYNLALAEEAAAAGVDDILWDYIRRPDGPVENMVVPGVSPDADGATLEAAVVEFTRQADERLARYGVGHAASLYGIAADRPTQIAQDVPALAEHLDYVAPMIYPSHWGPGEYGVADPNRQPYDIITATLEVWKATTEGTRARVVPWLEDTRYRQWDRAHQVREQIRASRDQGIEEFLMWDPNVQYTPEAYDGVPRGREE
;
A
#
# COMPACT_ATOMS: atom_id res chain seq x y z
N LEU A 1 -18.85 8.86 -7.82
CA LEU A 1 -17.62 9.69 -7.71
C LEU A 1 -17.51 10.28 -6.30
N ILE A 2 -16.31 10.55 -5.82
CA ILE A 2 -16.08 11.42 -4.66
C ILE A 2 -16.39 12.87 -5.06
N GLN A 3 -17.00 13.61 -4.15
CA GLN A 3 -17.54 14.94 -4.41
C GLN A 3 -16.93 16.00 -3.47
N THR A 4 -17.03 17.27 -3.87
CA THR A 4 -16.88 18.41 -2.96
C THR A 4 -18.16 18.58 -2.12
N PRO A 5 -18.15 19.40 -1.05
CA PRO A 5 -19.37 19.72 -0.31
C PRO A 5 -20.48 20.38 -1.15
N ALA A 6 -20.12 20.95 -2.31
CA ALA A 6 -21.07 21.51 -3.27
C ALA A 6 -21.68 20.46 -4.23
N GLY A 7 -21.28 19.19 -4.13
CA GLY A 7 -21.75 18.09 -4.99
C GLY A 7 -21.02 17.97 -6.33
N GLU A 8 -19.97 18.76 -6.55
CA GLU A 8 -19.16 18.69 -7.77
C GLU A 8 -18.14 17.54 -7.68
N PRO A 9 -17.68 16.95 -8.80
CA PRO A 9 -16.62 15.94 -8.77
C PRO A 9 -15.36 16.46 -8.08
N PHE A 10 -14.87 15.73 -7.08
CA PHE A 10 -13.60 16.07 -6.42
C PHE A 10 -12.44 15.70 -7.32
N THR A 11 -11.61 16.68 -7.70
CA THR A 11 -10.45 16.47 -8.58
C THR A 11 -9.10 16.51 -7.86
N GLY A 12 -9.06 17.06 -6.65
CA GLY A 12 -7.82 17.34 -5.92
C GLY A 12 -6.79 18.07 -6.80
N ARG A 13 -5.53 17.59 -6.77
CA ARG A 13 -4.44 18.09 -7.62
C ARG A 13 -4.23 17.27 -8.91
N TYR A 14 -5.04 16.24 -9.14
CA TYR A 14 -4.75 15.18 -10.11
C TYR A 14 -5.34 15.44 -11.50
N GLY A 15 -6.11 16.52 -11.66
CA GLY A 15 -6.69 16.92 -12.95
C GLY A 15 -7.83 16.01 -13.44
N CYS A 16 -8.18 14.96 -12.71
CA CYS A 16 -9.29 14.05 -12.97
C CYS A 16 -10.09 13.77 -11.68
N CYS A 17 -11.30 13.22 -11.82
CA CYS A 17 -12.17 12.90 -10.68
C CYS A 17 -11.86 11.52 -10.08
N PHE A 18 -12.15 11.37 -8.79
CA PHE A 18 -12.00 10.10 -8.08
C PHE A 18 -13.31 9.31 -8.08
N THR A 19 -13.24 8.02 -8.40
CA THR A 19 -14.34 7.08 -8.12
C THR A 19 -14.51 6.91 -6.61
N SER A 20 -15.73 6.63 -6.17
CA SER A 20 -15.99 6.37 -4.75
C SER A 20 -15.71 4.90 -4.48
N PHE A 21 -14.90 4.62 -3.44
CA PHE A 21 -14.63 3.28 -2.95
C PHE A 21 -15.77 2.71 -2.09
N ALA A 22 -16.87 3.46 -1.93
CA ALA A 22 -18.09 3.00 -1.26
C ALA A 22 -19.29 2.89 -2.24
N ASP A 23 -19.05 3.13 -3.54
CA ASP A 23 -20.10 3.02 -4.56
C ASP A 23 -20.26 1.54 -4.97
N PRO A 24 -21.45 0.94 -4.80
CA PRO A 24 -21.65 -0.48 -5.08
C PRO A 24 -21.33 -0.89 -6.52
N GLU A 25 -21.55 -0.01 -7.51
CA GLU A 25 -21.24 -0.32 -8.90
C GLU A 25 -19.73 -0.33 -9.15
N VAL A 26 -18.99 0.60 -8.52
CA VAL A 26 -17.52 0.64 -8.58
C VAL A 26 -16.92 -0.57 -7.88
N ILE A 27 -17.45 -0.94 -6.72
CA ILE A 27 -17.01 -2.11 -5.97
C ILE A 27 -17.22 -3.36 -6.81
N GLU A 28 -18.45 -3.61 -7.28
CA GLU A 28 -18.77 -4.81 -8.07
C GLU A 28 -17.92 -4.89 -9.34
N TYR A 29 -17.70 -3.76 -10.04
CA TYR A 29 -16.86 -3.74 -11.22
C TYR A 29 -15.42 -4.20 -10.95
N ASN A 30 -14.78 -3.66 -9.90
CA ASN A 30 -13.42 -4.04 -9.55
C ASN A 30 -13.33 -5.49 -9.06
N LEU A 31 -14.31 -5.95 -8.27
CA LEU A 31 -14.36 -7.33 -7.81
C LEU A 31 -14.55 -8.31 -8.98
N ALA A 32 -15.42 -8.00 -9.93
CA ALA A 32 -15.62 -8.82 -11.12
C ALA A 32 -14.34 -8.94 -11.97
N LEU A 33 -13.57 -7.84 -12.12
CA LEU A 33 -12.28 -7.89 -12.80
C LEU A 33 -11.24 -8.73 -12.07
N ALA A 34 -11.18 -8.63 -10.73
CA ALA A 34 -10.26 -9.45 -9.94
C ALA A 34 -10.59 -10.94 -10.05
N GLU A 35 -11.88 -11.29 -10.06
CA GLU A 35 -12.32 -12.67 -10.26
C GLU A 35 -12.04 -13.19 -11.67
N GLU A 36 -12.18 -12.36 -12.70
CA GLU A 36 -11.80 -12.71 -14.07
C GLU A 36 -10.29 -12.97 -14.16
N ALA A 37 -9.47 -12.11 -13.57
CA ALA A 37 -8.01 -12.30 -13.51
C ALA A 37 -7.63 -13.57 -12.74
N ALA A 38 -8.25 -13.81 -11.59
CA ALA A 38 -8.05 -15.02 -10.79
C ALA A 38 -8.44 -16.29 -11.58
N ALA A 39 -9.56 -16.26 -12.29
CA ALA A 39 -9.98 -17.37 -13.16
C ALA A 39 -9.04 -17.58 -14.36
N ALA A 40 -8.34 -16.53 -14.80
CA ALA A 40 -7.32 -16.61 -15.85
C ALA A 40 -5.97 -17.18 -15.35
N GLY A 41 -5.79 -17.32 -14.03
CA GLY A 41 -4.65 -18.01 -13.42
C GLY A 41 -3.49 -17.09 -12.99
N VAL A 42 -3.77 -15.86 -12.57
CA VAL A 42 -2.78 -15.06 -11.81
C VAL A 42 -2.58 -15.64 -10.42
N ASP A 43 -1.38 -15.50 -9.86
CA ASP A 43 -1.07 -16.01 -8.52
C ASP A 43 -1.62 -15.13 -7.40
N ASP A 44 -1.61 -13.80 -7.61
CA ASP A 44 -1.98 -12.81 -6.61
C ASP A 44 -2.80 -11.66 -7.22
N ILE A 45 -3.80 -11.19 -6.46
CA ILE A 45 -4.47 -9.90 -6.66
C ILE A 45 -3.90 -8.92 -5.63
N LEU A 46 -3.09 -7.98 -6.11
CA LEU A 46 -2.55 -6.88 -5.32
C LEU A 46 -3.31 -5.59 -5.65
N TRP A 47 -4.11 -5.11 -4.70
CA TRP A 47 -4.82 -3.86 -4.84
C TRP A 47 -3.90 -2.66 -4.61
N ASP A 48 -3.64 -1.89 -5.65
CA ASP A 48 -2.85 -0.67 -5.56
C ASP A 48 -3.74 0.56 -5.37
N TYR A 49 -3.28 1.54 -4.59
CA TYR A 49 -3.95 2.83 -4.38
C TYR A 49 -5.42 2.78 -3.89
N ILE A 50 -5.82 1.79 -3.08
CA ILE A 50 -7.10 1.90 -2.34
C ILE A 50 -6.92 2.90 -1.19
N ARG A 51 -7.34 4.14 -1.42
CA ARG A 51 -7.18 5.25 -0.48
C ARG A 51 -8.14 6.40 -0.78
N ARG A 52 -8.29 7.30 0.18
CA ARG A 52 -8.92 8.61 -0.07
C ARG A 52 -8.01 9.54 -0.88
N PRO A 53 -8.56 10.53 -1.60
CA PRO A 53 -7.76 11.57 -2.27
C PRO A 53 -6.92 12.37 -1.28
N ASP A 54 -5.83 12.99 -1.77
CA ASP A 54 -5.05 13.96 -0.99
C ASP A 54 -5.86 15.22 -0.69
N GLY A 55 -5.66 15.80 0.50
CA GLY A 55 -6.24 17.06 0.93
C GLY A 55 -7.05 16.97 2.22
N PRO A 56 -7.63 18.10 2.67
CA PRO A 56 -8.45 18.16 3.87
C PRO A 56 -9.72 17.31 3.70
N VAL A 57 -10.03 16.46 4.67
CA VAL A 57 -11.15 15.52 4.61
C VAL A 57 -12.49 16.27 4.57
N GLU A 58 -12.59 17.42 5.21
CA GLU A 58 -13.76 18.29 5.20
C GLU A 58 -14.15 18.81 3.81
N ASN A 59 -13.23 18.74 2.84
CA ASN A 59 -13.48 19.10 1.44
C ASN A 59 -13.92 17.91 0.59
N MET A 60 -14.10 16.73 1.18
CA MET A 60 -14.43 15.48 0.50
C MET A 60 -15.75 14.94 1.04
N VAL A 61 -16.65 14.62 0.12
CA VAL A 61 -17.87 13.87 0.39
C VAL A 61 -17.75 12.56 -0.38
N VAL A 62 -17.81 11.44 0.33
CA VAL A 62 -17.84 10.11 -0.28
C VAL A 62 -19.27 9.60 -0.20
N PRO A 63 -20.05 9.65 -1.31
CA PRO A 63 -21.41 9.13 -1.30
C PRO A 63 -21.42 7.68 -0.82
N GLY A 64 -22.35 7.36 0.09
CA GLY A 64 -22.43 6.06 0.75
C GLY A 64 -21.68 5.98 2.09
N VAL A 65 -20.81 6.94 2.40
CA VAL A 65 -20.14 7.04 3.70
C VAL A 65 -20.64 8.30 4.43
N SER A 66 -21.31 8.12 5.55
CA SER A 66 -21.82 9.23 6.36
C SER A 66 -21.05 9.32 7.68
N PRO A 67 -20.36 10.44 7.95
CA PRO A 67 -19.62 10.60 9.21
C PRO A 67 -20.53 10.62 10.45
N ASP A 68 -21.84 10.85 10.27
CA ASP A 68 -22.84 10.85 11.35
C ASP A 68 -23.45 9.46 11.61
N ALA A 69 -23.15 8.46 10.77
CA ALA A 69 -23.56 7.09 10.98
C ALA A 69 -22.49 6.34 11.79
N ASP A 70 -22.91 5.66 12.86
CA ASP A 70 -22.01 4.90 13.73
C ASP A 70 -21.14 3.92 12.91
N GLY A 71 -19.82 4.08 12.99
CA GLY A 71 -18.85 3.21 12.34
C GLY A 71 -18.61 3.47 10.85
N ALA A 72 -19.29 4.43 10.21
CA ALA A 72 -19.12 4.73 8.79
C ALA A 72 -17.97 5.74 8.55
N THR A 73 -16.73 5.30 8.77
CA THR A 73 -15.53 6.06 8.43
C THR A 73 -15.02 5.74 7.02
N LEU A 74 -14.12 6.58 6.51
CA LEU A 74 -13.49 6.31 5.21
C LEU A 74 -12.65 5.04 5.26
N GLU A 75 -11.95 4.81 6.37
CA GLU A 75 -11.21 3.60 6.66
C GLU A 75 -12.14 2.37 6.65
N ALA A 76 -13.28 2.44 7.34
CA ALA A 76 -14.23 1.34 7.40
C ALA A 76 -14.77 0.97 6.01
N ALA A 77 -14.99 1.94 5.13
CA ALA A 77 -15.39 1.68 3.75
C ALA A 77 -14.29 0.98 2.92
N VAL A 78 -13.02 1.36 3.13
CA VAL A 78 -11.87 0.69 2.49
C VAL A 78 -11.70 -0.74 3.02
N VAL A 79 -11.85 -0.93 4.34
CA VAL A 79 -11.82 -2.26 4.97
C VAL A 79 -12.97 -3.14 4.45
N GLU A 80 -14.18 -2.60 4.34
CA GLU A 80 -15.33 -3.35 3.82
C GLU A 80 -15.12 -3.80 2.37
N PHE A 81 -14.51 -2.97 1.52
CA PHE A 81 -14.10 -3.40 0.19
C PHE A 81 -13.14 -4.59 0.24
N THR A 82 -12.09 -4.52 1.06
CA THR A 82 -11.12 -5.63 1.18
C THR A 82 -11.76 -6.90 1.73
N ARG A 83 -12.70 -6.79 2.68
CA ARG A 83 -13.46 -7.92 3.20
C ARG A 83 -14.29 -8.60 2.10
N GLN A 84 -14.98 -7.82 1.26
CA GLN A 84 -15.75 -8.36 0.12
C GLN A 84 -14.84 -9.00 -0.93
N ALA A 85 -13.68 -8.40 -1.20
CA ALA A 85 -12.68 -8.99 -2.09
C ALA A 85 -12.18 -10.34 -1.57
N ASP A 86 -11.86 -10.42 -0.29
CA ASP A 86 -11.41 -11.65 0.37
C ASP A 86 -12.42 -12.79 0.22
N GLU A 87 -13.70 -12.51 0.49
CA GLU A 87 -14.78 -13.51 0.35
C GLU A 87 -14.94 -14.01 -1.09
N ARG A 88 -14.83 -13.12 -2.08
CA ARG A 88 -14.97 -13.50 -3.49
C ARG A 88 -13.76 -14.25 -4.02
N LEU A 89 -12.55 -13.85 -3.60
CA LEU A 89 -11.30 -14.42 -4.09
C LEU A 89 -10.98 -15.77 -3.45
N ALA A 90 -11.50 -16.06 -2.25
CA ALA A 90 -11.25 -17.30 -1.51
C ALA A 90 -11.45 -18.59 -2.33
N ARG A 91 -12.39 -18.62 -3.28
CA ARG A 91 -12.68 -19.80 -4.11
C ARG A 91 -11.65 -20.07 -5.22
N TYR A 92 -10.82 -19.09 -5.56
CA TYR A 92 -9.82 -19.22 -6.62
C TYR A 92 -8.46 -19.66 -6.11
N GLY A 93 -8.20 -19.53 -4.80
CA GLY A 93 -6.92 -19.89 -4.19
C GLY A 93 -5.76 -18.97 -4.57
N VAL A 94 -6.07 -17.76 -5.04
CA VAL A 94 -5.08 -16.70 -5.32
C VAL A 94 -4.74 -15.94 -4.05
N GLY A 95 -3.52 -15.40 -3.97
CA GLY A 95 -3.15 -14.47 -2.91
C GLY A 95 -3.93 -13.16 -3.02
N HIS A 96 -4.33 -12.60 -1.88
CA HIS A 96 -5.08 -11.36 -1.80
C HIS A 96 -4.31 -10.33 -0.97
N ALA A 97 -3.93 -9.20 -1.57
CA ALA A 97 -3.04 -8.24 -0.96
C ALA A 97 -3.37 -6.79 -1.32
N ALA A 98 -2.79 -5.84 -0.58
CA ALA A 98 -2.91 -4.42 -0.89
C ALA A 98 -1.60 -3.66 -0.70
N SER A 99 -1.34 -2.73 -1.61
CA SER A 99 -0.27 -1.73 -1.48
C SER A 99 -0.74 -0.57 -0.62
N LEU A 100 -0.05 -0.34 0.49
CA LEU A 100 -0.44 0.66 1.48
C LEU A 100 0.62 1.76 1.58
N TYR A 101 0.21 2.99 1.89
CA TYR A 101 1.16 4.07 2.10
C TYR A 101 2.04 3.75 3.30
N GLY A 102 3.36 3.90 3.19
CA GLY A 102 4.28 3.55 4.28
C GLY A 102 3.92 4.21 5.62
N ILE A 103 3.34 5.41 5.60
CA ILE A 103 2.93 6.14 6.82
C ILE A 103 1.60 5.67 7.43
N ALA A 104 0.82 4.85 6.72
CA ALA A 104 -0.51 4.42 7.15
C ALA A 104 -0.49 3.63 8.46
N ALA A 105 0.62 2.96 8.78
CA ALA A 105 0.77 2.23 10.04
C ALA A 105 0.69 3.14 11.29
N ASP A 106 1.06 4.42 11.18
CA ASP A 106 0.94 5.41 12.27
C ASP A 106 -0.13 6.47 12.03
N ARG A 107 -0.40 6.79 10.76
CA ARG A 107 -1.28 7.90 10.36
C ARG A 107 -2.38 7.40 9.41
N PRO A 108 -3.17 6.38 9.80
CA PRO A 108 -4.12 5.69 8.91
C PRO A 108 -5.15 6.66 8.28
N THR A 109 -5.69 7.58 9.07
CA THR A 109 -6.73 8.54 8.64
C THR A 109 -6.28 9.53 7.58
N GLN A 110 -4.97 9.79 7.45
CA GLN A 110 -4.48 10.65 6.38
C GLN A 110 -4.64 10.00 5.01
N ILE A 111 -4.75 8.67 4.96
CA ILE A 111 -4.83 7.88 3.73
C ILE A 111 -6.16 7.11 3.62
N ALA A 112 -6.90 6.98 4.72
CA ALA A 112 -8.04 6.08 4.88
C ALA A 112 -7.64 4.59 4.83
N GLN A 113 -6.51 4.25 5.45
CA GLN A 113 -5.96 2.89 5.48
C GLN A 113 -5.74 2.45 6.94
N ASP A 114 -6.76 1.84 7.55
CA ASP A 114 -6.64 1.20 8.86
C ASP A 114 -5.88 -0.11 8.72
N VAL A 115 -4.56 -0.07 8.95
CA VAL A 115 -3.65 -1.19 8.67
C VAL A 115 -4.03 -2.45 9.43
N PRO A 116 -4.27 -2.44 10.76
CA PRO A 116 -4.70 -3.64 11.48
C PRO A 116 -5.98 -4.25 10.91
N ALA A 117 -7.00 -3.43 10.64
CA ALA A 117 -8.29 -3.92 10.13
C ALA A 117 -8.18 -4.47 8.70
N LEU A 118 -7.37 -3.82 7.84
CA LEU A 118 -7.08 -4.34 6.50
C LEU A 118 -6.32 -5.66 6.56
N ALA A 119 -5.36 -5.78 7.48
CA ALA A 119 -4.52 -6.96 7.63
C ALA A 119 -5.28 -8.21 8.11
N GLU A 120 -6.50 -8.07 8.65
CA GLU A 120 -7.42 -9.18 8.91
C GLU A 120 -8.05 -9.76 7.63
N HIS A 121 -7.95 -9.05 6.50
CA HIS A 121 -8.56 -9.40 5.22
C HIS A 121 -7.55 -9.44 4.07
N LEU A 122 -6.24 -9.45 4.36
CA LEU A 122 -5.17 -9.57 3.36
C LEU A 122 -4.13 -10.63 3.74
N ASP A 123 -3.63 -11.39 2.76
CA ASP A 123 -2.57 -12.41 2.96
C ASP A 123 -1.22 -11.74 3.15
N TYR A 124 -1.03 -10.59 2.52
CA TYR A 124 0.06 -9.68 2.84
C TYR A 124 -0.34 -8.22 2.61
N VAL A 125 0.34 -7.35 3.34
CA VAL A 125 0.34 -5.90 3.09
C VAL A 125 1.67 -5.51 2.46
N ALA A 126 1.61 -4.66 1.44
CA ALA A 126 2.78 -4.17 0.74
C ALA A 126 3.01 -2.67 1.04
N PRO A 127 3.66 -2.33 2.16
CA PRO A 127 3.87 -0.94 2.50
C PRO A 127 4.88 -0.29 1.56
N MET A 128 4.49 0.81 0.93
CA MET A 128 5.32 1.66 0.08
C MET A 128 6.27 2.50 0.94
N ILE A 129 7.47 1.98 1.19
CA ILE A 129 8.42 2.53 2.18
C ILE A 129 9.65 3.16 1.52
N TYR A 130 9.42 3.94 0.47
CA TYR A 130 10.48 4.56 -0.34
C TYR A 130 11.29 5.60 0.46
N PRO A 131 12.62 5.47 0.61
CA PRO A 131 13.48 6.46 1.26
C PRO A 131 13.24 7.90 0.79
N SER A 132 12.93 8.08 -0.50
CA SER A 132 12.65 9.39 -1.09
C SER A 132 11.39 10.09 -0.58
N HIS A 133 10.46 9.35 0.03
CA HIS A 133 9.16 9.84 0.49
C HIS A 133 9.17 10.31 1.94
N TRP A 134 10.28 10.11 2.65
CA TRP A 134 10.42 10.49 4.06
C TRP A 134 11.13 11.83 4.23
N GLY A 135 10.60 12.66 5.14
CA GLY A 135 11.25 13.91 5.54
C GLY A 135 12.41 13.66 6.52
N PRO A 136 13.38 14.60 6.62
CA PRO A 136 14.42 14.54 7.64
C PRO A 136 13.84 14.40 9.07
N GLY A 137 14.35 13.43 9.83
CA GLY A 137 13.93 13.15 11.21
C GLY A 137 12.76 12.18 11.36
N GLU A 138 12.13 11.73 10.27
CA GLU A 138 11.08 10.72 10.34
C GLU A 138 11.64 9.43 10.97
N TYR A 139 10.88 8.86 11.91
CA TYR A 139 11.31 7.69 12.70
C TYR A 139 12.68 7.84 13.38
N GLY A 140 13.12 9.08 13.65
CA GLY A 140 14.43 9.36 14.25
C GLY A 140 15.61 9.29 13.27
N VAL A 141 15.37 9.13 11.97
CA VAL A 141 16.42 9.04 10.94
C VAL A 141 16.72 10.42 10.36
N ALA A 142 17.93 10.92 10.55
CA ALA A 142 18.27 12.31 10.24
C ALA A 142 18.16 12.69 8.75
N ASP A 143 18.54 11.80 7.84
CA ASP A 143 18.43 11.96 6.38
C ASP A 143 18.06 10.59 5.79
N PRO A 144 16.76 10.27 5.65
CA PRO A 144 16.29 8.99 5.12
C PRO A 144 16.86 8.62 3.75
N ASN A 145 17.11 9.62 2.89
CA ASN A 145 17.67 9.39 1.56
C ASN A 145 19.14 8.94 1.61
N ARG A 146 19.87 9.29 2.68
CA ARG A 146 21.27 8.87 2.90
C ARG A 146 21.40 7.71 3.87
N GLN A 147 20.33 7.37 4.59
CA GLN A 147 20.27 6.31 5.58
C GLN A 147 19.13 5.33 5.22
N PRO A 148 19.16 4.72 4.02
CA PRO A 148 18.11 3.80 3.57
C PRO A 148 17.96 2.60 4.51
N TYR A 149 19.06 2.05 5.04
CA TYR A 149 18.99 0.95 6.01
C TYR A 149 18.18 1.34 7.25
N ASP A 150 18.48 2.50 7.83
CA ASP A 150 17.90 2.94 9.09
C ASP A 150 16.41 3.26 8.93
N ILE A 151 16.02 3.96 7.85
CA ILE A 151 14.60 4.30 7.64
C ILE A 151 13.76 3.07 7.32
N ILE A 152 14.27 2.12 6.52
CA ILE A 152 13.57 0.86 6.26
C ILE A 152 13.41 0.06 7.54
N THR A 153 14.48 -0.07 8.34
CA THR A 153 14.46 -0.77 9.63
C THR A 153 13.39 -0.18 10.54
N ALA A 154 13.45 1.13 10.80
CA ALA A 154 12.53 1.79 11.72
C ALA A 154 11.08 1.72 11.23
N THR A 155 10.85 1.86 9.91
CA THR A 155 9.52 1.74 9.34
C THR A 155 8.98 0.30 9.48
N LEU A 156 9.79 -0.72 9.15
CA LEU A 156 9.36 -2.12 9.25
C LEU A 156 9.08 -2.57 10.68
N GLU A 157 9.78 -2.03 11.68
CA GLU A 157 9.48 -2.27 13.10
C GLU A 157 8.05 -1.80 13.45
N VAL A 158 7.66 -0.61 12.99
CA VAL A 158 6.28 -0.10 13.14
C VAL A 158 5.29 -1.02 12.43
N TRP A 159 5.54 -1.35 11.16
CA TRP A 159 4.63 -2.20 10.38
C TRP A 159 4.43 -3.59 10.97
N LYS A 160 5.49 -4.22 11.47
CA LYS A 160 5.41 -5.52 12.15
C LYS A 160 4.61 -5.44 13.44
N ALA A 161 4.79 -4.38 14.23
CA ALA A 161 4.00 -4.17 15.44
C ALA A 161 2.52 -3.93 15.12
N THR A 162 2.23 -3.12 14.10
CA THR A 162 0.85 -2.78 13.69
C THR A 162 0.10 -3.99 13.10
N THR A 163 0.81 -4.94 12.48
CA THR A 163 0.22 -6.16 11.90
C THR A 163 0.36 -7.39 12.81
N GLU A 164 0.92 -7.24 14.01
CA GLU A 164 1.12 -8.35 14.93
C GLU A 164 -0.22 -8.99 15.33
N GLY A 165 -0.31 -10.32 15.20
CA GLY A 165 -1.51 -11.09 15.53
C GLY A 165 -2.59 -11.12 14.43
N THR A 166 -2.42 -10.35 13.36
CA THR A 166 -3.28 -10.42 12.17
C THR A 166 -2.85 -11.57 11.25
N ARG A 167 -3.61 -11.82 10.18
CA ARG A 167 -3.26 -12.85 9.18
C ARG A 167 -2.24 -12.40 8.14
N ALA A 168 -2.07 -11.08 7.93
CA ALA A 168 -1.20 -10.56 6.89
C ALA A 168 0.28 -10.63 7.30
N ARG A 169 1.13 -11.10 6.39
CA ARG A 169 2.58 -10.84 6.47
C ARG A 169 2.92 -9.49 5.84
N VAL A 170 4.07 -8.94 6.20
CA VAL A 170 4.57 -7.67 5.62
C VAL A 170 5.52 -7.97 4.47
N VAL A 171 5.23 -7.45 3.28
CA VAL A 171 6.06 -7.57 2.06
C VAL A 171 6.40 -6.17 1.56
N PRO A 172 7.49 -5.52 2.02
CA PRO A 172 7.74 -4.12 1.70
C PRO A 172 7.88 -3.86 0.21
N TRP A 173 7.30 -2.75 -0.24
CA TRP A 173 7.56 -2.21 -1.56
C TRP A 173 8.70 -1.19 -1.46
N LEU A 174 9.87 -1.62 -1.90
CA LEU A 174 11.14 -0.90 -1.82
C LEU A 174 11.36 -0.01 -3.06
N GLU A 175 12.31 0.91 -2.94
CA GLU A 175 12.62 1.89 -3.99
C GLU A 175 13.91 1.53 -4.74
N ASP A 176 13.83 1.45 -6.06
CA ASP A 176 14.98 1.44 -6.95
C ASP A 176 14.78 2.55 -7.96
N THR A 177 14.90 3.81 -7.56
CA THR A 177 14.70 4.96 -8.47
C THR A 177 16.00 5.73 -8.70
N ARG A 178 16.02 6.55 -9.75
CA ARG A 178 17.12 7.49 -10.03
C ARG A 178 17.07 8.76 -9.17
N TYR A 179 16.14 8.82 -8.21
CA TYR A 179 16.00 9.98 -7.35
C TYR A 179 17.27 10.16 -6.51
N ARG A 180 17.92 11.32 -6.66
CA ARG A 180 19.15 11.70 -5.93
C ARG A 180 20.29 10.67 -6.03
N GLN A 181 20.74 10.43 -7.27
CA GLN A 181 21.85 9.65 -7.87
C GLN A 181 23.10 9.17 -7.07
N TRP A 182 23.13 9.14 -5.75
CA TRP A 182 24.29 8.65 -4.98
C TRP A 182 24.23 7.13 -4.85
N ASP A 183 25.17 6.41 -5.47
CA ASP A 183 25.36 4.94 -5.33
C ASP A 183 24.05 4.13 -5.20
N ARG A 184 23.27 4.11 -6.28
CA ARG A 184 21.95 3.46 -6.35
C ARG A 184 22.01 1.99 -5.95
N ALA A 185 23.04 1.27 -6.39
CA ALA A 185 23.21 -0.14 -6.07
C ALA A 185 23.38 -0.36 -4.56
N HIS A 186 24.19 0.47 -3.89
CA HIS A 186 24.31 0.45 -2.45
C HIS A 186 22.97 0.76 -1.75
N GLN A 187 22.25 1.80 -2.18
CA GLN A 187 20.97 2.14 -1.56
C GLN A 187 19.94 1.01 -1.65
N VAL A 188 19.81 0.36 -2.81
CA VAL A 188 18.91 -0.79 -2.98
C VAL A 188 19.33 -1.96 -2.09
N ARG A 189 20.62 -2.28 -2.04
CA ARG A 189 21.14 -3.36 -1.17
C ARG A 189 20.86 -3.09 0.30
N GLU A 190 21.03 -1.86 0.76
CA GLU A 190 20.77 -1.51 2.17
C GLU A 190 19.28 -1.62 2.53
N GLN A 191 18.36 -1.32 1.61
CA GLN A 191 16.93 -1.53 1.83
C GLN A 191 16.59 -3.03 1.93
N ILE A 192 17.13 -3.85 1.02
CA ILE A 192 16.93 -5.31 1.02
C ILE A 192 17.53 -5.91 2.30
N ARG A 193 18.74 -5.47 2.67
CA ARG A 193 19.42 -5.90 3.89
C ARG A 193 18.63 -5.55 5.14
N ALA A 194 18.12 -4.32 5.25
CA ALA A 194 17.28 -3.91 6.37
C ALA A 194 16.01 -4.78 6.49
N SER A 195 15.39 -5.13 5.36
CA SER A 195 14.22 -6.03 5.34
C SER A 195 14.58 -7.42 5.88
N ARG A 196 15.70 -7.99 5.42
CA ARG A 196 16.20 -9.30 5.87
C ARG A 196 16.62 -9.32 7.34
N ASP A 197 17.31 -8.28 7.80
CA ASP A 197 17.74 -8.14 9.19
C ASP A 197 16.51 -8.00 10.13
N GLN A 198 15.34 -7.61 9.58
CA GLN A 198 14.03 -7.62 10.23
C GLN A 198 13.25 -8.95 10.07
N GLY A 199 13.84 -9.97 9.43
CA GLY A 199 13.25 -11.29 9.21
C GLY A 199 12.26 -11.34 8.05
N ILE A 200 12.29 -10.38 7.12
CA ILE A 200 11.42 -10.31 5.94
C ILE A 200 12.26 -10.58 4.69
N GLU A 201 12.00 -11.70 4.02
CA GLU A 201 12.74 -12.13 2.81
C GLU A 201 12.08 -11.71 1.50
N GLU A 202 10.79 -11.38 1.54
CA GLU A 202 10.00 -10.99 0.38
C GLU A 202 9.96 -9.47 0.24
N PHE A 203 10.00 -8.95 -0.98
CA PHE A 203 9.80 -7.54 -1.26
C PHE A 203 9.28 -7.32 -2.69
N LEU A 204 8.62 -6.19 -2.90
CA LEU A 204 8.35 -5.62 -4.22
C LEU A 204 9.35 -4.51 -4.50
N MET A 205 9.60 -4.20 -5.77
CA MET A 205 10.53 -3.14 -6.15
C MET A 205 9.91 -2.14 -7.10
N TRP A 206 10.00 -0.86 -6.76
CA TRP A 206 9.40 0.23 -7.51
C TRP A 206 10.45 1.07 -8.26
N ASP A 207 10.20 1.25 -9.57
CA ASP A 207 10.75 2.34 -10.39
C ASP A 207 9.63 2.81 -11.33
N PRO A 208 9.24 4.09 -11.35
CA PRO A 208 8.20 4.58 -12.26
C PRO A 208 8.59 4.44 -13.74
N ASN A 209 9.87 4.30 -14.07
CA ASN A 209 10.36 4.04 -15.42
C ASN A 209 10.63 2.56 -15.69
N VAL A 210 10.43 1.69 -14.69
CA VAL A 210 10.70 0.24 -14.78
C VAL A 210 12.17 -0.03 -15.16
N GLN A 211 13.11 0.73 -14.58
CA GLN A 211 14.55 0.65 -14.87
C GLN A 211 15.36 0.23 -13.66
N TYR A 212 15.35 -1.05 -13.33
CA TYR A 212 16.06 -1.57 -12.16
C TYR A 212 17.59 -1.56 -12.30
N THR A 213 18.32 -1.55 -11.18
CA THR A 213 19.79 -1.62 -11.07
C THR A 213 20.25 -3.07 -10.86
N PRO A 214 20.61 -3.82 -11.91
CA PRO A 214 20.78 -5.27 -11.81
C PRO A 214 21.82 -5.72 -10.79
N GLU A 215 22.93 -5.00 -10.68
CA GLU A 215 24.01 -5.30 -9.74
C GLU A 215 23.57 -5.25 -8.27
N ALA A 216 22.46 -4.57 -7.95
CA ALA A 216 21.95 -4.52 -6.59
C ALA A 216 21.35 -5.85 -6.12
N TYR A 217 20.98 -6.75 -7.04
CA TYR A 217 20.22 -7.98 -6.76
C TYR A 217 21.09 -9.25 -6.76
N ASP A 218 22.41 -9.10 -6.89
CA ASP A 218 23.33 -10.24 -6.83
C ASP A 218 23.18 -10.99 -5.50
N GLY A 219 22.86 -12.29 -5.57
CA GLY A 219 22.64 -13.13 -4.40
C GLY A 219 21.27 -13.00 -3.73
N VAL A 220 20.34 -12.21 -4.32
CA VAL A 220 18.93 -12.26 -3.94
C VAL A 220 18.29 -13.50 -4.58
N PRO A 221 17.71 -14.43 -3.78
CA PRO A 221 16.98 -15.56 -4.34
C PRO A 221 15.89 -15.05 -5.28
N ARG A 222 15.80 -15.62 -6.48
CA ARG A 222 14.60 -15.43 -7.31
C ARG A 222 13.47 -16.19 -6.61
N GLY A 223 12.26 -15.60 -6.60
CA GLY A 223 11.06 -16.23 -6.04
C GLY A 223 10.81 -17.61 -6.64
N ARG A 224 9.89 -18.39 -6.04
CA ARG A 224 9.59 -19.77 -6.46
C ARG A 224 9.43 -19.84 -7.97
N GLU A 225 10.38 -20.53 -8.62
CA GLU A 225 10.11 -21.14 -9.93
C GLU A 225 9.17 -22.31 -9.62
N GLU A 226 7.89 -22.16 -9.92
CA GLU A 226 6.96 -23.30 -9.98
C GLU A 226 7.24 -24.20 -11.19
#